data_AF-K7FMI1-F1
#
_entry.id   AF-K7FMI1-F1
#
_cell.length_a   1.000
_cell.length_b   1.000
_cell.length_c   1.000
_cell.angle_alpha   90.00
_cell.angle_beta   90.00
_cell.angle_gamma   90.00
#
_symmetry.space_group_name_H-M   'P 1'
#
loop_
_entity.id
_entity.type
_entity.pdbx_description
1 polymer ?
#
loop_
_entity_poly.entity_id
_entity_poly.type
_entity_poly.pdbx_seq_one_letter_code
_entity_poly.pdbx_strand_id
1 'polypeptide(L)'
;MSDIIQHRQKSPWLWPDFMYSMVHEGREHNRILKILHSFTDSVIAEKSQEIKNHEQHKTDFEGKCEQSGCKKRRAFLDMLLNTTDDKGNRLSYMDIREEVDTFMFEGHDTTAAAINWAIYLLGCHPEAQKEVHRELDEVFGNSVRPVTMDDLKKLCYLECVIKEALRIFPSVPCFGRTTSEDCYISK
;
A
#
# COMPACT_ATOMS: atom_id res chain seq x y z
N MET A 1 -12.98 -10.18 -7.37
CA MET A 1 -13.48 -8.83 -6.99
C MET A 1 -13.33 -7.84 -8.14
N SER A 2 -12.15 -7.80 -8.77
CA SER A 2 -11.84 -6.88 -9.87
C SER A 2 -12.82 -6.96 -11.05
N ASP A 3 -13.21 -8.17 -11.48
CA ASP A 3 -14.18 -8.33 -12.59
C ASP A 3 -15.55 -7.73 -12.28
N ILE A 4 -16.03 -7.91 -11.05
CA ILE A 4 -17.32 -7.37 -10.58
C ILE A 4 -17.28 -5.83 -10.59
N ILE A 5 -16.16 -5.25 -10.13
CA ILE A 5 -15.96 -3.79 -10.12
C ILE A 5 -15.86 -3.25 -11.54
N GLN A 6 -15.06 -3.89 -12.41
CA GLN A 6 -14.91 -3.49 -13.80
C GLN A 6 -16.22 -3.60 -14.58
N HIS A 7 -17.02 -4.64 -14.33
CA HIS A 7 -18.34 -4.78 -14.93
C HIS A 7 -19.28 -3.65 -14.48
N ARG A 8 -19.32 -3.34 -13.18
CA ARG A 8 -20.09 -2.20 -12.66
C ARG A 8 -19.65 -0.87 -13.28
N GLN A 9 -18.33 -0.65 -13.42
CA GLN A 9 -17.79 0.56 -14.05
C GLN A 9 -18.23 0.71 -15.52
N LYS A 10 -18.26 -0.39 -16.28
CA LYS A 10 -18.64 -0.41 -17.70
C LYS A 10 -20.15 -0.40 -17.96
N SER A 11 -20.97 -0.66 -16.95
CA SER A 11 -22.41 -0.87 -17.07
C SER A 11 -23.20 0.19 -16.31
N PRO A 12 -23.60 1.31 -16.95
CA PRO A 12 -24.28 2.43 -16.29
C PRO A 12 -25.57 2.07 -15.55
N TRP A 13 -26.27 1.01 -15.99
CA TRP A 13 -27.48 0.51 -15.32
C TRP A 13 -27.21 -0.14 -13.96
N LEU A 14 -25.96 -0.49 -13.63
CA LEU A 14 -25.55 -1.01 -12.33
C LEU A 14 -25.01 0.09 -11.39
N TRP A 15 -25.01 1.35 -11.80
CA TRP A 15 -24.54 2.44 -10.95
C TRP A 15 -25.49 2.71 -9.77
N PRO A 16 -26.83 2.75 -9.94
CA PRO A 16 -27.74 2.93 -8.82
C PRO A 16 -27.65 1.80 -7.80
N ASP A 17 -27.33 2.14 -6.55
CA ASP A 17 -27.07 1.16 -5.47
C ASP A 17 -28.26 0.24 -5.21
N PHE A 18 -29.48 0.76 -5.36
CA PHE A 18 -30.69 -0.05 -5.24
C PHE A 18 -30.71 -1.20 -6.24
N MET A 19 -30.45 -0.92 -7.53
CA MET A 19 -30.43 -1.96 -8.55
C MET A 19 -29.26 -2.92 -8.36
N TYR A 20 -28.08 -2.39 -8.02
CA TYR A 20 -26.89 -3.21 -7.83
C TYR A 20 -27.06 -4.20 -6.67
N SER A 21 -27.59 -3.75 -5.53
CA SER A 21 -27.79 -4.60 -4.34
C SER A 21 -28.78 -5.75 -4.56
N MET A 22 -29.72 -5.60 -5.50
CA MET A 22 -30.68 -6.64 -5.88
C MET A 22 -30.10 -7.71 -6.82
N VAL A 23 -29.03 -7.40 -7.55
CA VAL A 23 -28.38 -8.34 -8.48
C VAL A 23 -27.43 -9.27 -7.72
N HIS A 24 -27.21 -10.47 -8.26
CA HIS A 24 -26.29 -11.45 -7.67
C HIS A 24 -24.87 -10.87 -7.47
N GLU A 25 -24.36 -10.14 -8.47
CA GLU A 25 -23.06 -9.46 -8.40
C GLU A 25 -22.96 -8.48 -7.23
N GLY A 26 -23.99 -7.68 -6.96
CA GLY A 26 -23.96 -6.75 -5.82
C GLY A 26 -24.04 -7.47 -4.47
N ARG A 27 -24.79 -8.57 -4.37
CA ARG A 27 -24.76 -9.43 -3.17
C ARG A 27 -23.38 -10.03 -2.93
N GLU A 28 -22.74 -10.52 -3.99
CA GLU A 28 -21.39 -11.08 -3.90
C GLU A 28 -20.35 -10.01 -3.56
N HIS A 29 -20.44 -8.83 -4.17
CA HIS A 29 -19.61 -7.68 -3.82
C HIS A 29 -19.72 -7.33 -2.33
N ASN A 30 -20.94 -7.23 -1.80
CA ASN A 30 -21.18 -6.99 -0.38
C ASN A 30 -20.64 -8.10 0.52
N ARG A 31 -20.69 -9.37 0.08
CA ARG A 31 -20.10 -10.50 0.80
C ARG A 31 -18.58 -10.36 0.88
N ILE A 32 -17.93 -10.01 -0.22
CA ILE A 32 -16.48 -9.84 -0.26
C ILE A 32 -16.04 -8.61 0.55
N LEU A 33 -16.78 -7.50 0.48
CA LEU A 33 -16.53 -6.31 1.32
C LEU A 33 -16.61 -6.64 2.82
N LYS A 34 -17.56 -7.48 3.24
CA LYS A 34 -17.61 -7.94 4.64
C LYS A 34 -16.36 -8.71 5.06
N ILE A 35 -15.83 -9.56 4.17
CA ILE A 35 -14.59 -10.30 4.45
C ILE A 35 -13.42 -9.31 4.55
N LEU A 36 -13.33 -8.36 3.63
CA LEU A 36 -12.30 -7.31 3.64
C LEU A 36 -12.32 -6.52 4.95
N HIS A 37 -13.47 -5.97 5.33
CA HIS A 37 -13.61 -5.22 6.58
C HIS A 37 -13.33 -6.10 7.80
N SER A 38 -13.75 -7.37 7.80
CA SER A 38 -13.45 -8.26 8.94
C SER A 38 -11.94 -8.47 9.14
N PHE A 39 -11.18 -8.48 8.05
CA PHE A 39 -9.74 -8.59 8.11
C PHE A 39 -9.11 -7.30 8.63
N THR A 40 -9.50 -6.14 8.11
CA THR A 40 -8.94 -4.86 8.56
C THR A 40 -9.33 -4.51 9.99
N ASP A 41 -10.57 -4.80 10.39
CA ASP A 41 -11.02 -4.72 11.79
C ASP A 41 -10.13 -5.56 12.71
N SER A 42 -9.75 -6.78 12.29
CA SER A 42 -8.87 -7.66 13.07
C SER A 42 -7.46 -7.10 13.23
N VAL A 43 -6.88 -6.54 12.17
CA VAL A 43 -5.55 -5.92 12.18
C VAL A 43 -5.53 -4.68 13.08
N ILE A 44 -6.57 -3.84 13.00
CA ILE A 44 -6.71 -2.65 13.85
C ILE A 44 -6.85 -3.05 15.33
N ALA A 45 -7.64 -4.08 15.61
CA ALA A 45 -7.84 -4.57 16.97
C ALA A 45 -6.54 -5.12 17.58
N GLU A 46 -5.81 -5.95 16.84
CA GLU A 46 -4.51 -6.51 17.26
C GLU A 46 -3.51 -5.39 17.57
N LYS A 47 -3.37 -4.42 16.66
CA LYS A 47 -2.44 -3.29 16.86
C LYS A 47 -2.84 -2.37 18.00
N SER A 48 -4.14 -2.13 18.19
CA SER A 48 -4.64 -1.37 19.33
C SER A 48 -4.33 -2.07 20.66
N GLN A 49 -4.36 -3.39 20.71
CA GLN A 49 -3.98 -4.16 21.90
C GLN A 49 -2.47 -4.11 22.14
N GLU A 50 -1.65 -4.27 21.10
CA GLU A 50 -0.19 -4.14 21.21
C GLU A 50 0.24 -2.79 21.79
N ILE A 51 -0.38 -1.69 21.34
CA ILE A 51 -0.08 -0.34 21.85
C ILE A 51 -0.43 -0.22 23.33
N LYS A 52 -1.62 -0.68 23.75
CA LYS A 52 -2.03 -0.65 25.16
C LYS A 52 -1.09 -1.46 26.05
N ASN A 53 -0.70 -2.65 25.59
CA ASN A 53 0.24 -3.51 26.31
C ASN A 53 1.62 -2.84 26.44
N HIS A 54 2.08 -2.16 25.38
CA HIS A 54 3.35 -1.42 25.39
C HIS A 54 3.32 -0.18 26.30
N GLU A 55 2.19 0.50 26.41
CA GLU A 55 2.01 1.63 27.34
C GLU A 55 2.02 1.15 28.80
N GLN A 56 1.27 0.09 29.12
CA GLN A 56 1.26 -0.50 30.47
C GLN A 56 2.65 -0.97 30.91
N HIS A 57 3.41 -1.60 30.01
CA HIS A 57 4.77 -2.04 30.31
C HIS A 57 5.79 -0.89 30.49
N LYS A 58 5.51 0.31 29.96
CA LYS A 58 6.33 1.50 30.20
C LYS A 58 6.05 2.10 31.58
N THR A 59 4.79 2.18 31.99
CA THR A 59 4.42 2.69 33.32
C THR A 59 4.99 1.82 34.46
N ASP A 60 5.15 0.51 34.24
CA ASP A 60 5.78 -0.41 35.21
C ASP A 60 7.32 -0.30 35.25
N PHE A 61 7.95 0.29 34.23
CA PHE A 61 9.41 0.41 34.08
C PHE A 61 9.94 1.85 34.21
N GLU A 62 9.07 2.86 34.33
CA GLU A 62 9.38 4.29 34.55
C GLU A 62 9.97 4.59 35.94
N GLY A 63 10.62 3.61 36.56
CA GLY A 63 11.57 3.81 37.65
C GLY A 63 13.01 4.07 37.18
N LYS A 64 13.42 3.65 35.96
CA LYS A 64 14.81 3.83 35.50
C LYS A 64 14.93 3.92 33.98
N CYS A 65 15.57 5.01 33.53
CA CYS A 65 16.22 5.21 32.22
C CYS A 65 15.43 6.02 31.17
N GLU A 66 15.31 7.33 31.41
CA GLU A 66 15.34 8.33 30.35
C GLU A 66 16.76 8.41 29.78
N GLN A 67 17.10 7.63 28.74
CA GLN A 67 18.22 7.95 27.84
C GLN A 67 18.27 7.05 26.61
N SER A 68 17.59 7.49 25.54
CA SER A 68 18.12 7.44 24.17
C SER A 68 17.16 8.13 23.22
N GLY A 69 17.55 9.32 22.76
CA GLY A 69 16.85 10.13 21.76
C GLY A 69 16.91 9.53 20.35
N CYS A 70 16.54 8.27 20.17
CA CYS A 70 16.17 7.74 18.87
C CYS A 70 14.64 7.70 18.84
N LYS A 71 13.99 8.70 18.23
CA LYS A 71 12.56 8.63 17.95
C LYS A 71 12.34 7.41 17.04
N LYS A 72 11.93 6.29 17.64
CA LYS A 72 11.59 5.05 16.93
C LYS A 72 10.59 5.42 15.83
N ARG A 73 10.97 5.20 14.56
CA ARG A 73 10.10 5.51 13.41
C ARG A 73 8.79 4.74 13.61
N ARG A 74 7.69 5.47 13.81
CA ARG A 74 6.37 4.88 14.04
C ARG A 74 5.89 4.24 12.75
N ALA A 75 5.26 3.07 12.85
CA ALA A 75 4.58 2.50 11.70
C ALA A 75 3.37 3.37 11.33
N PHE A 76 2.87 3.25 10.10
CA PHE A 76 1.75 4.05 9.62
C PHE A 76 0.50 3.92 10.51
N LEU A 77 0.12 2.68 10.86
CA LEU A 77 -1.03 2.43 11.72
C LEU A 77 -0.83 2.99 13.14
N ASP A 78 0.38 2.92 13.70
CA ASP A 78 0.70 3.57 14.98
C ASP A 78 0.52 5.09 14.90
N MET A 79 0.81 5.69 13.74
CA MET A 79 0.60 7.11 13.53
C MET A 79 -0.90 7.41 13.50
N LEU A 80 -1.68 6.70 12.67
CA LEU A 80 -3.14 6.89 12.56
C LEU A 80 -3.85 6.78 13.92
N LEU A 81 -3.52 5.77 14.72
CA LEU A 81 -4.14 5.54 16.04
C LEU A 81 -3.84 6.64 17.06
N ASN A 82 -2.76 7.39 16.85
CA ASN A 82 -2.30 8.46 17.74
C ASN A 82 -2.53 9.88 17.18
N THR A 83 -3.00 10.00 15.94
CA THR A 83 -3.22 11.30 15.28
C THR A 83 -4.47 11.98 15.85
N THR A 84 -4.35 13.29 16.06
CA THR A 84 -5.45 14.20 16.41
C THR A 84 -5.57 15.30 15.35
N ASP A 85 -6.78 15.79 15.09
CA ASP A 85 -7.04 16.94 14.24
C ASP A 85 -6.52 18.26 14.86
N ASP A 86 -6.61 19.37 14.12
CA ASP A 86 -6.20 20.71 14.58
C ASP A 86 -6.98 21.21 15.81
N LYS A 87 -8.10 20.57 16.14
CA LYS A 87 -8.95 20.85 17.30
C LYS A 87 -8.69 19.88 18.47
N GLY A 88 -7.76 18.94 18.31
CA GLY A 88 -7.40 17.92 19.29
C GLY A 88 -8.31 16.68 19.30
N ASN A 89 -9.25 16.54 18.37
CA ASN A 89 -10.11 15.36 18.26
C ASN A 89 -9.37 14.20 17.58
N ARG A 90 -9.63 12.98 18.05
CA ARG A 90 -9.12 11.76 17.41
C ARG A 90 -9.95 11.39 16.19
N LEU A 91 -9.33 10.72 15.23
CA LEU A 91 -10.03 10.10 14.10
C LEU A 91 -11.06 9.09 14.61
N SER A 92 -12.21 9.00 13.92
CA SER A 92 -13.20 7.99 14.27
C SER A 92 -12.70 6.60 13.88
N TYR A 93 -13.26 5.55 14.48
CA TYR A 93 -12.91 4.19 14.10
C TYR A 93 -13.18 3.90 12.62
N MET A 94 -14.25 4.49 12.06
CA MET A 94 -14.58 4.32 10.65
C MET A 94 -13.54 4.98 9.76
N ASP A 95 -13.11 6.21 10.08
CA ASP A 95 -12.07 6.91 9.30
C ASP A 95 -10.75 6.12 9.34
N ILE A 96 -10.36 5.60 10.52
CA ILE A 96 -9.15 4.79 10.67
C ILE A 96 -9.25 3.52 9.83
N ARG A 97 -10.41 2.86 9.83
CA ARG A 97 -10.61 1.64 9.03
C ARG A 97 -10.54 1.93 7.54
N GLU A 98 -11.15 3.01 7.07
CA GLU A 98 -11.12 3.40 5.65
C GLU A 98 -9.69 3.70 5.17
N GLU A 99 -8.89 4.38 5.99
CA GLU A 99 -7.47 4.60 5.69
C GLU A 99 -6.69 3.28 5.70
N VAL A 100 -6.93 2.40 6.67
CA VAL A 100 -6.27 1.09 6.72
C VAL A 100 -6.65 0.21 5.53
N ASP A 101 -7.94 0.16 5.15
CA ASP A 101 -8.44 -0.54 3.96
C ASP A 101 -7.71 -0.05 2.70
N THR A 102 -7.59 1.27 2.56
CA THR A 102 -6.92 1.92 1.42
C THR A 102 -5.44 1.53 1.34
N PHE A 103 -4.67 1.76 2.40
CA PHE A 103 -3.24 1.47 2.40
C PHE A 103 -2.94 -0.03 2.30
N MET A 104 -3.77 -0.88 2.90
CA MET A 104 -3.61 -2.32 2.78
C MET A 104 -3.81 -2.76 1.34
N PHE A 105 -4.81 -2.25 0.63
CA PHE A 105 -5.01 -2.54 -0.80
C PHE A 105 -3.87 -1.98 -1.66
N GLU A 106 -3.64 -0.67 -1.59
CA GLU A 106 -2.72 0.04 -2.48
C GLU A 106 -1.27 -0.44 -2.32
N GLY A 107 -0.85 -0.76 -1.09
CA GLY A 107 0.53 -1.11 -0.77
C GLY A 107 0.98 -2.46 -1.34
N HIS A 108 0.08 -3.42 -1.54
CA HIS A 108 0.45 -4.77 -1.97
C HIS A 108 0.05 -5.08 -3.41
N ASP A 109 -1.15 -4.73 -3.86
CA ASP A 109 -1.65 -5.14 -5.17
C ASP A 109 -0.86 -4.46 -6.30
N THR A 110 -0.63 -3.15 -6.17
CA THR A 110 0.10 -2.35 -7.17
C THR A 110 1.58 -2.75 -7.27
N THR A 111 2.21 -3.04 -6.13
CA THR A 111 3.63 -3.44 -6.07
C THR A 111 3.83 -4.87 -6.53
N ALA A 112 2.92 -5.80 -6.19
CA ALA A 112 2.92 -7.16 -6.71
C ALA A 112 2.80 -7.19 -8.23
N ALA A 113 1.91 -6.38 -8.82
CA ALA A 113 1.79 -6.25 -10.27
C ALA A 113 3.09 -5.73 -10.92
N ALA A 114 3.71 -4.70 -10.33
CA ALA A 114 4.97 -4.15 -10.83
C ALA A 114 6.10 -5.19 -10.79
N ILE A 115 6.26 -5.89 -9.67
CA ILE A 115 7.26 -6.94 -9.49
C ILE A 115 7.04 -8.08 -10.48
N ASN A 116 5.80 -8.53 -10.65
CA ASN A 116 5.47 -9.64 -11.56
C ASN A 116 5.87 -9.31 -13.01
N TRP A 117 5.53 -8.11 -13.49
CA TRP A 117 5.91 -7.68 -14.84
C TRP A 117 7.41 -7.46 -14.99
N ALA A 118 8.08 -6.89 -13.99
CA ALA A 118 9.53 -6.70 -14.02
C ALA A 118 10.27 -8.04 -14.11
N ILE A 119 9.88 -9.03 -13.29
CA ILE A 119 10.48 -10.38 -13.31
C ILE A 119 10.19 -11.08 -14.64
N TYR A 120 8.95 -10.99 -15.14
CA TYR A 120 8.58 -11.56 -16.44
C TYR A 120 9.45 -10.98 -17.56
N LEU A 121 9.57 -9.65 -17.63
CA LEU A 121 10.38 -8.96 -18.64
C LEU A 121 11.86 -9.31 -18.53
N LEU A 122 12.41 -9.41 -17.32
CA LEU A 122 13.79 -9.87 -17.11
C LEU A 122 14.00 -11.28 -17.67
N GLY A 123 13.07 -12.20 -17.41
CA GLY A 123 13.11 -13.56 -17.97
C GLY A 123 13.02 -13.60 -19.50
N CYS A 124 12.36 -12.62 -20.12
CA CYS A 124 12.29 -12.48 -21.57
C CYS A 124 13.50 -11.77 -22.20
N HIS A 125 14.34 -11.08 -21.41
CA HIS A 125 15.48 -10.29 -21.90
C HIS A 125 16.77 -10.70 -21.17
N PRO A 126 17.42 -11.80 -21.60
CA PRO A 126 18.61 -12.34 -20.92
C PRO A 126 19.76 -11.34 -20.80
N GLU A 127 19.93 -10.43 -21.77
CA GLU A 127 20.97 -9.41 -21.70
C GLU A 127 20.71 -8.40 -20.57
N ALA A 128 19.46 -7.93 -20.41
CA ALA A 128 19.10 -7.06 -19.30
C ALA A 128 19.23 -7.79 -17.95
N GLN A 129 18.87 -9.07 -17.91
CA GLN A 129 19.04 -9.89 -16.72
C GLN A 129 20.52 -10.03 -16.32
N LYS A 130 21.43 -10.29 -17.27
CA LYS A 130 22.88 -10.35 -17.02
C LYS A 130 23.42 -9.03 -16.48
N GLU A 131 22.99 -7.91 -17.04
CA GLU A 131 23.42 -6.58 -16.59
C GLU A 131 22.93 -6.27 -15.17
N VAL A 132 21.68 -6.62 -14.83
CA VAL A 132 21.18 -6.54 -13.44
C VAL A 132 22.01 -7.43 -12.51
N HIS A 133 22.31 -8.67 -12.89
CA HIS A 133 23.17 -9.54 -12.07
C HIS A 133 24.55 -8.94 -11.86
N ARG A 134 25.19 -8.39 -12.90
CA ARG A 134 26.49 -7.72 -12.76
C ARG A 134 26.42 -6.55 -11.78
N GLU A 135 25.40 -5.70 -11.87
CA GLU A 135 25.19 -4.59 -10.94
C GLU A 135 25.00 -5.08 -9.49
N LEU A 136 24.22 -6.15 -9.29
CA LEU A 136 24.04 -6.76 -7.96
C LEU A 136 25.38 -7.30 -7.41
N ASP A 137 26.17 -7.98 -8.24
CA ASP A 137 27.49 -8.50 -7.86
C ASP A 137 28.47 -7.37 -7.51
N GLU A 138 28.43 -6.24 -8.23
CA GLU A 138 29.26 -5.06 -7.93
C GLU A 138 28.87 -4.39 -6.61
N VAL A 139 27.57 -4.32 -6.29
CA VAL A 139 27.08 -3.65 -5.07
C VAL A 139 27.20 -4.54 -3.83
N PHE A 140 26.88 -5.83 -3.95
CA PHE A 140 26.80 -6.74 -2.81
C PHE A 140 27.98 -7.70 -2.69
N GLY A 141 28.65 -8.04 -3.80
CA GLY A 141 29.69 -9.06 -3.84
C GLY A 141 29.22 -10.36 -3.19
N ASN A 142 30.01 -10.88 -2.25
CA ASN A 142 29.68 -12.09 -1.48
C ASN A 142 29.01 -11.79 -0.13
N SER A 143 28.51 -10.57 0.09
CA SER A 143 27.91 -10.18 1.36
C SER A 143 26.53 -10.77 1.54
N VAL A 144 26.28 -11.40 2.70
CA VAL A 144 24.95 -11.89 3.12
C VAL A 144 24.24 -10.90 4.05
N ARG A 145 24.74 -9.66 4.16
CA ARG A 145 24.14 -8.65 5.03
C ARG A 145 22.78 -8.19 4.48
N PRO A 146 21.88 -7.67 5.34
CA PRO A 146 20.66 -7.03 4.88
C PRO A 146 20.93 -5.84 3.94
N VAL A 147 20.03 -5.65 2.97
CA VAL A 147 20.05 -4.51 2.05
C VAL A 147 19.82 -3.21 2.83
N THR A 148 20.59 -2.17 2.51
CA THR A 148 20.49 -0.84 3.13
C THR A 148 20.02 0.19 2.11
N MET A 149 19.57 1.36 2.60
CA MET A 149 19.15 2.48 1.73
C MET A 149 20.28 3.00 0.83
N ASP A 150 21.54 2.89 1.29
CA ASP A 150 22.69 3.31 0.48
C ASP A 150 23.04 2.30 -0.62
N ASP A 151 22.62 1.05 -0.49
CA ASP A 151 22.74 0.06 -1.57
C ASP A 151 21.72 0.36 -2.67
N LEU A 152 20.48 0.67 -2.31
CA LEU A 152 19.42 0.98 -3.27
C LEU A 152 19.80 2.15 -4.21
N LYS A 153 20.52 3.15 -3.69
CA LYS A 153 21.03 4.29 -4.49
C LYS A 153 22.06 3.90 -5.55
N LYS A 154 22.69 2.72 -5.42
CA LYS A 154 23.70 2.22 -6.36
C LYS A 154 23.08 1.31 -7.43
N LEU A 155 21.85 0.84 -7.24
CA LEU A 155 21.14 -0.07 -8.15
C LEU A 155 20.44 0.69 -9.30
N CYS A 156 21.23 1.50 -10.02
CA CYS A 156 20.75 2.41 -11.05
C CYS A 156 20.13 1.67 -12.25
N TYR A 157 20.76 0.58 -12.70
CA TYR A 157 20.30 -0.22 -13.82
C TYR A 157 19.04 -1.00 -13.47
N LEU A 158 18.97 -1.61 -12.28
CA LEU A 158 17.75 -2.22 -11.78
C LEU A 158 16.60 -1.20 -11.68
N GLU A 159 16.87 0.03 -11.24
CA GLU A 159 15.87 1.11 -11.23
C GLU A 159 15.38 1.42 -12.66
N CYS A 160 16.28 1.48 -13.65
CA CYS A 160 15.91 1.64 -15.05
C CYS A 160 15.04 0.48 -15.56
N VAL A 161 15.35 -0.77 -15.21
CA VAL A 161 14.53 -1.95 -15.55
C VAL A 161 13.13 -1.83 -14.95
N ILE A 162 13.01 -1.46 -13.67
CA ILE A 162 11.71 -1.28 -13.02
C ILE A 162 10.91 -0.17 -13.70
N LYS A 163 11.54 0.96 -14.01
CA LYS A 163 10.90 2.08 -14.72
C LYS A 163 10.44 1.66 -16.12
N GLU A 164 11.24 0.90 -16.84
CA GLU A 164 10.89 0.43 -18.18
C GLU A 164 9.75 -0.61 -18.13
N ALA A 165 9.77 -1.50 -17.14
CA ALA A 165 8.67 -2.42 -16.89
C ALA A 165 7.36 -1.68 -16.62
N LEU A 166 7.39 -0.63 -15.78
CA LEU A 166 6.22 0.21 -15.51
C LEU A 166 5.81 1.08 -16.71
N ARG A 167 6.73 1.45 -17.60
CA ARG A 167 6.43 2.15 -18.85
C ARG A 167 5.65 1.27 -19.83
N ILE A 168 6.00 -0.02 -19.92
CA ILE A 168 5.37 -0.99 -20.82
C ILE A 168 4.08 -1.56 -20.18
N PHE A 169 4.16 -1.94 -18.91
CA PHE A 169 3.09 -2.55 -18.12
C PHE A 169 2.89 -1.78 -16.81
N PRO A 170 2.19 -0.62 -16.86
CA PRO A 170 1.91 0.15 -15.65
C PRO A 170 0.96 -0.63 -14.73
N SER A 171 1.27 -0.69 -13.43
CA SER A 171 0.38 -1.30 -12.43
C SER A 171 -1.00 -0.65 -12.38
N VAL A 172 -1.06 0.67 -12.64
CA VAL A 172 -2.30 1.45 -12.70
C VAL A 172 -2.35 2.16 -14.07
N PRO A 173 -3.04 1.59 -15.08
CA PRO A 173 -3.02 2.10 -16.45
C PRO A 173 -3.89 3.34 -16.66
N CYS A 174 -4.84 3.63 -15.76
CA CYS A 174 -5.76 4.76 -15.89
C CYS A 174 -6.12 5.33 -14.51
N PHE A 175 -6.33 6.65 -14.47
CA PHE A 175 -6.87 7.35 -13.30
C PHE A 175 -7.87 8.42 -13.76
N GLY A 176 -8.85 8.72 -12.91
CA GLY A 176 -9.87 9.74 -13.19
C GLY A 176 -9.63 11.01 -12.38
N ARG A 177 -10.08 12.15 -12.90
CA ARG A 177 -10.15 13.44 -12.19
C ARG A 177 -11.47 14.11 -12.52
N THR A 178 -12.02 14.85 -11.55
CA THR A 178 -13.15 15.75 -11.74
C THR A 178 -12.67 17.17 -11.49
N THR A 179 -12.95 18.09 -12.42
CA THR A 179 -12.59 19.50 -12.28
C THR A 179 -13.54 20.17 -11.29
N SER A 180 -12.99 20.86 -10.29
CA SER A 180 -13.78 21.64 -9.33
C SER A 180 -14.16 23.03 -9.87
N GLU A 181 -13.38 23.54 -10.83
CA GLU A 181 -13.52 24.87 -11.42
C GLU A 181 -13.16 24.80 -12.92
N ASP A 182 -13.55 25.83 -13.67
CA ASP A 182 -13.24 25.95 -15.10
C ASP A 182 -11.73 25.95 -15.32
N CYS A 183 -11.25 25.07 -16.20
CA CYS A 183 -9.84 24.99 -16.55
C CYS A 183 -9.62 24.96 -18.06
N TYR A 184 -8.58 25.66 -18.52
CA TYR A 184 -8.16 25.64 -19.92
C TYR A 184 -7.10 24.54 -20.09
N ILE A 185 -7.46 23.48 -20.81
CA ILE A 185 -6.52 22.43 -21.19
C ILE A 185 -5.98 22.76 -22.58
N SER A 186 -4.68 23.06 -22.68
CA SER A 186 -4.01 23.25 -23.97
C SER A 186 -4.02 21.95 -24.77
N LYS A 187 -4.30 22.05 -26.07
CA LYS A 187 -4.19 20.93 -27.01
C LYS A 187 -2.75 20.46 -27.16
#